data_AF-A0AAN9ULU8-F1
#
_entry.id   AF-A0AAN9ULU8-F1
#
_cell.length_a   1.000
_cell.length_b   1.000
_cell.length_c   1.000
_cell.angle_alpha   90.00
_cell.angle_beta   90.00
_cell.angle_gamma   90.00
#
_symmetry.space_group_name_H-M   'P 1'
#
loop_
_entity.id
_entity.type
_entity.pdbx_description
1 polymer ?
#
loop_
_entity_poly.entity_id
_entity_poly.type
_entity_poly.pdbx_seq_one_letter_code
_entity_poly.pdbx_strand_id
1 'polypeptide(L)'
;MSLESGEFPDMSYTESRMLPYCYDAGLESAAPDTAQLVSQATESFIKEVLTSVFSRTRSNGPGDSGSAGFGTGSGWVQTYKYKRQLSQEEDAAVRGEVTRDKSGLLPIESKAASERGPLGMADLHLALDLADCGMSQFPVVVRSLLNGYRDGELENLSDHTYLDGREAKISTDEEGDITMVGAEATKSKQLPNGVPHDDPMDLDDDYFWAGVDDKDLDTLDSVLDSIGAVG
;
A
#
# COMPACT_ATOMS: atom_id res chain seq x y z
N MET A 1 -9.81 15.20 -7.11
CA MET A 1 -9.77 15.47 -8.56
C MET A 1 -8.40 15.20 -9.16
N SER A 2 -7.27 15.63 -8.57
CA SER A 2 -5.95 15.09 -8.96
C SER A 2 -5.82 13.57 -8.76
N LEU A 3 -6.64 13.00 -7.86
CA LEU A 3 -6.79 11.55 -7.67
C LEU A 3 -7.34 10.80 -8.89
N GLU A 4 -8.05 11.48 -9.80
CA GLU A 4 -8.68 10.84 -10.97
C GLU A 4 -7.76 10.87 -12.19
N SER A 5 -6.96 11.94 -12.34
CA SER A 5 -5.98 12.08 -13.42
C SER A 5 -4.62 11.46 -13.10
N GLY A 6 -4.30 11.26 -11.81
CA GLY A 6 -2.99 10.78 -11.37
C GLY A 6 -1.83 11.75 -11.62
N GLU A 7 -2.13 12.97 -12.09
CA GLU A 7 -1.16 14.01 -12.43
C GLU A 7 -1.21 15.17 -11.42
N PHE A 8 -0.09 15.87 -11.28
CA PHE A 8 -0.03 17.10 -10.51
C PHE A 8 -0.95 18.17 -11.12
N PRO A 9 -1.66 18.94 -10.29
CA PRO A 9 -2.53 20.00 -10.78
C PRO A 9 -1.71 21.09 -11.49
N ASP A 10 -2.16 21.50 -12.68
CA ASP A 10 -1.59 22.62 -13.43
C ASP A 10 -1.79 23.96 -12.67
N MET A 11 -0.94 24.96 -12.95
CA MET A 11 -0.97 26.29 -12.34
C MET A 11 -2.35 26.93 -12.46
N SER A 12 -2.93 26.89 -13.66
CA SER A 12 -4.26 27.44 -13.95
C SER A 12 -5.36 26.81 -13.08
N TYR A 13 -5.22 25.51 -12.80
CA TYR A 13 -6.13 24.76 -11.94
C TYR A 13 -5.97 25.16 -10.47
N THR A 14 -4.73 25.33 -10.00
CA THR A 14 -4.46 25.75 -8.62
C THR A 14 -4.99 27.15 -8.33
N GLU A 15 -4.86 28.10 -9.26
CA GLU A 15 -5.40 29.46 -9.11
C GLU A 15 -6.92 29.46 -9.01
N SER A 16 -7.58 28.69 -9.88
CA SER A 16 -9.04 28.55 -9.91
C SER A 16 -9.58 27.98 -8.59
N ARG A 17 -8.82 27.11 -7.93
CA ARG A 17 -9.15 26.56 -6.61
C ARG A 17 -8.82 27.49 -5.45
N MET A 18 -7.80 28.33 -5.61
CA MET A 18 -7.34 29.22 -4.55
C MET A 18 -8.29 30.41 -4.31
N LEU A 19 -8.96 30.89 -5.37
CA LEU A 19 -9.91 32.00 -5.27
C LEU A 19 -11.04 31.78 -4.24
N PRO A 20 -11.78 30.65 -4.27
CA PRO A 20 -12.76 30.33 -3.22
C PRO A 20 -12.18 30.37 -1.81
N TYR A 21 -10.96 29.88 -1.60
CA TYR A 21 -10.31 29.89 -0.30
C TYR A 21 -9.89 31.30 0.15
N CYS A 22 -9.50 32.17 -0.78
CA CYS A 22 -9.21 33.57 -0.48
C CYS A 22 -10.48 34.28 0.00
N TYR A 23 -11.61 34.07 -0.68
CA TYR A 23 -12.89 34.65 -0.27
C TYR A 23 -13.36 34.12 1.09
N ASP A 24 -13.18 32.82 1.36
CA ASP A 24 -13.49 32.23 2.67
C ASP A 24 -12.62 32.81 3.80
N ALA A 25 -11.35 33.12 3.49
CA ALA A 25 -10.43 33.80 4.39
C ALA A 25 -10.63 35.33 4.47
N GLY A 26 -11.58 35.90 3.71
CA GLY A 26 -11.85 37.34 3.65
C GLY A 26 -10.85 38.17 2.83
N LEU A 27 -10.06 37.54 1.96
CA LEU A 27 -9.17 38.19 0.99
C LEU A 27 -9.83 38.34 -0.39
N GLU A 28 -9.51 39.42 -1.08
CA GLU A 28 -10.03 39.72 -2.43
C GLU A 28 -9.42 38.83 -3.52
N SER A 29 -8.13 38.50 -3.42
CA SER A 29 -7.42 37.63 -4.36
C SER A 29 -6.08 37.15 -3.78
N ALA A 30 -5.60 36.02 -4.29
CA ALA A 30 -4.23 35.55 -4.08
C ALA A 30 -3.20 36.41 -4.83
N ALA A 31 -1.95 36.42 -4.36
CA ALA A 31 -0.83 37.04 -5.06
C ALA A 31 -0.47 36.26 -6.34
N PRO A 32 0.01 36.92 -7.41
CA PRO A 32 0.18 36.33 -8.74
C PRO A 32 1.18 35.16 -8.78
N ASP A 33 2.16 35.13 -7.87
CA ASP A 33 3.17 34.06 -7.84
C ASP A 33 2.77 32.89 -6.93
N THR A 34 1.59 32.95 -6.28
CA THR A 34 1.23 31.97 -5.25
C THR A 34 1.05 30.57 -5.83
N ALA A 35 0.45 30.46 -7.01
CA ALA A 35 0.31 29.19 -7.72
C ALA A 35 1.67 28.52 -8.02
N GLN A 36 2.66 29.33 -8.41
CA GLN A 36 4.02 28.84 -8.68
C GLN A 36 4.70 28.36 -7.40
N LEU A 37 4.61 29.15 -6.32
CA LEU A 37 5.18 28.79 -5.03
C LEU A 37 4.54 27.53 -4.44
N VAL A 38 3.21 27.38 -4.56
CA VAL A 38 2.51 26.17 -4.12
C VAL A 38 2.97 24.96 -4.94
N SER A 39 3.09 25.08 -6.26
CA SER A 39 3.60 24.00 -7.11
C SER A 39 5.01 23.56 -6.68
N GLN A 40 5.95 24.51 -6.54
CA GLN A 40 7.31 24.23 -6.09
C GLN A 40 7.37 23.64 -4.66
N ALA A 41 6.52 24.13 -3.76
CA ALA A 41 6.43 23.62 -2.40
C ALA A 41 5.89 22.18 -2.38
N THR A 42 4.87 21.87 -3.18
CA THR A 42 4.33 20.50 -3.29
C THR A 42 5.34 19.52 -3.88
N GLU A 43 6.12 19.94 -4.89
CA GLU A 43 7.20 19.12 -5.44
C GLU A 43 8.28 18.84 -4.38
N SER A 44 8.69 19.87 -3.65
CA SER A 44 9.71 19.74 -2.59
C SER A 44 9.22 18.85 -1.46
N PHE A 45 7.98 19.03 -1.01
CA PHE A 45 7.34 18.20 0.01
C PHE A 45 7.31 16.74 -0.40
N ILE A 46 6.90 16.42 -1.63
CA ILE A 46 6.81 15.03 -2.08
C ILE A 46 8.18 14.40 -2.23
N LYS A 47 9.17 15.15 -2.73
CA LYS A 47 10.56 14.68 -2.76
C LYS A 47 11.07 14.37 -1.35
N GLU A 48 10.77 15.21 -0.37
CA GLU A 48 11.18 15.00 1.02
C GLU A 48 10.50 13.76 1.63
N VAL A 49 9.18 13.63 1.45
CA VAL A 49 8.41 12.46 1.91
C VAL A 49 8.95 11.18 1.29
N LEU A 50 9.13 11.14 -0.03
CA LEU A 50 9.66 9.97 -0.73
C LEU A 50 11.10 9.66 -0.29
N THR A 51 11.95 10.68 -0.14
CA THR A 51 13.31 10.52 0.39
C THR A 51 13.30 9.91 1.77
N SER A 52 12.41 10.37 2.65
CA SER A 52 12.24 9.83 4.00
C SER A 52 11.80 8.37 3.95
N VAL A 53 10.82 8.03 3.12
CA VAL A 53 10.36 6.64 2.94
C VAL A 53 11.51 5.75 2.45
N PHE A 54 12.20 6.15 1.38
CA PHE A 54 13.30 5.36 0.84
C PHE A 54 14.47 5.18 1.80
N SER A 55 14.81 6.21 2.58
CA SER A 55 15.92 6.13 3.54
C SER A 55 15.69 5.14 4.69
N ARG A 56 14.43 4.77 4.95
CA ARG A 56 14.03 3.90 6.06
C ARG A 56 13.71 2.48 5.62
N THR A 57 13.09 2.32 4.44
CA THR A 57 12.74 0.99 3.91
C THR A 57 13.94 0.33 3.24
N ARG A 58 14.95 1.11 2.85
CA ARG A 58 16.11 0.61 2.10
C ARG A 58 17.42 1.10 2.65
N SER A 59 18.44 0.31 2.35
CA SER A 59 19.81 0.58 2.73
C SER A 59 20.66 0.96 1.53
N ASN A 60 21.86 1.49 1.80
CA ASN A 60 22.85 1.87 0.79
C ASN A 60 22.36 3.01 -0.11
N GLY A 61 21.93 4.12 0.49
CA GLY A 61 21.64 5.37 -0.19
C GLY A 61 22.84 5.99 -0.92
N PRO A 62 22.61 6.95 -1.83
CA PRO A 62 23.70 7.80 -2.32
C PRO A 62 24.44 8.41 -1.12
N GLY A 63 25.77 8.47 -1.21
CA GLY A 63 26.64 8.92 -0.12
C GLY A 63 26.42 10.38 0.25
N ASP A 64 27.04 10.79 1.36
CA ASP A 64 26.96 12.15 1.93
C ASP A 64 27.55 13.23 1.01
N SER A 65 28.12 12.85 -0.14
CA SER A 65 28.76 13.77 -1.08
C SER A 65 27.77 14.66 -1.86
N GLY A 66 26.46 14.61 -1.58
CA GLY A 66 25.47 15.62 -2.00
C GLY A 66 25.27 15.78 -3.51
N SER A 67 25.98 15.00 -4.33
CA SER A 67 26.05 15.20 -5.78
C SER A 67 24.82 14.66 -6.53
N ALA A 68 23.98 13.86 -5.87
CA ALA A 68 22.83 13.20 -6.47
C ALA A 68 21.50 13.96 -6.30
N GLY A 69 21.51 15.20 -5.80
CA GLY A 69 20.29 15.98 -5.53
C GLY A 69 19.47 15.48 -4.34
N PHE A 70 19.86 14.39 -3.70
CA PHE A 70 19.44 14.04 -2.34
C PHE A 70 20.30 14.86 -1.38
N GLY A 71 19.67 15.77 -0.64
CA GLY A 71 20.36 16.71 0.23
C GLY A 71 21.35 16.04 1.19
N THR A 72 22.40 16.78 1.55
CA THR A 72 23.34 16.44 2.63
C THR A 72 22.54 16.15 3.90
N GLY A 73 22.61 14.92 4.41
CA GLY A 73 21.86 14.49 5.59
C GLY A 73 20.65 13.59 5.35
N SER A 74 20.43 13.06 4.14
CA SER A 74 19.49 11.94 4.02
C SER A 74 20.04 10.75 4.82
N GLY A 75 19.35 10.41 5.91
CA GLY A 75 19.81 9.48 6.96
C GLY A 75 19.82 8.02 6.55
N TRP A 76 20.32 7.70 5.36
CA TRP A 76 20.34 6.34 4.84
C TRP A 76 21.22 5.44 5.68
N VAL A 77 20.67 4.29 6.02
CA VAL A 77 21.44 3.23 6.63
C VAL A 77 22.34 2.60 5.56
N GLN A 78 23.66 2.72 5.71
CA GLN A 78 24.63 2.14 4.79
C GLN A 78 25.28 0.90 5.42
N THR A 79 25.34 -0.19 4.66
CA THR A 79 25.99 -1.42 5.08
C THR A 79 27.52 -1.24 5.14
N TYR A 80 28.20 -2.02 5.99
CA TYR A 80 29.66 -1.92 6.15
C TYR A 80 30.42 -2.19 4.85
N LYS A 81 29.98 -3.18 4.06
CA LYS A 81 30.58 -3.51 2.76
C LYS A 81 30.44 -2.34 1.79
N TYR A 82 29.27 -1.73 1.73
CA TYR A 82 28.99 -0.57 0.90
C TYR A 82 29.84 0.64 1.33
N LYS A 83 29.91 0.97 2.63
CA LYS A 83 30.76 2.06 3.14
C LYS A 83 32.23 1.89 2.77
N ARG A 84 32.77 0.67 2.90
CA ARG A 84 34.17 0.40 2.55
C ARG A 84 34.42 0.60 1.07
N GLN A 85 33.53 0.12 0.21
CA GLN A 85 33.67 0.28 -1.24
C GLN A 85 33.46 1.74 -1.67
N LEU A 86 32.50 2.44 -1.07
CA LEU A 86 32.26 3.87 -1.29
C LEU A 86 33.51 4.69 -0.99
N SER A 87 34.16 4.47 0.16
CA SER A 87 35.42 5.18 0.49
C SER A 87 36.54 4.93 -0.53
N GLN A 88 36.62 3.71 -1.08
CA GLN A 88 37.63 3.37 -2.08
C GLN A 88 37.34 4.02 -3.44
N GLU A 89 36.07 4.07 -3.84
CA GLU A 89 35.64 4.72 -5.08
C GLU A 89 35.68 6.25 -4.98
N GLU A 90 35.43 6.83 -3.82
CA GLU A 90 35.63 8.26 -3.56
C GLU A 90 37.11 8.63 -3.69
N ASP A 91 38.00 7.85 -3.06
CA ASP A 91 39.44 8.02 -3.20
C ASP A 91 39.91 7.87 -4.65
N ALA A 92 39.32 6.94 -5.41
CA ALA A 92 39.62 6.74 -6.84
C ALA A 92 39.05 7.84 -7.73
N ALA A 93 37.89 8.41 -7.37
CA ALA A 93 37.29 9.54 -8.06
C ALA A 93 38.09 10.83 -7.85
N VAL A 94 38.62 11.05 -6.63
CA VAL A 94 39.55 12.17 -6.34
C VAL A 94 40.86 12.02 -7.12
N ARG A 95 41.33 10.79 -7.32
CA ARG A 95 42.48 10.49 -8.20
C ARG A 95 42.17 10.60 -9.70
N GLY A 96 40.89 10.74 -10.08
CA GLY A 96 40.46 10.82 -11.48
C GLY A 96 40.46 9.47 -12.22
N GLU A 97 40.60 8.36 -11.50
CA GLU A 97 40.58 7.00 -12.06
C GLU A 97 39.15 6.51 -12.32
N VAL A 98 38.19 7.04 -11.56
CA VAL A 98 36.77 6.68 -11.65
C VAL A 98 35.94 7.92 -11.96
N THR A 99 35.22 7.88 -13.07
CA THR A 99 34.32 8.96 -13.49
C THR A 99 32.91 8.74 -12.94
N ARG A 100 32.30 9.80 -12.41
CA ARG A 100 30.89 9.81 -12.03
C ARG A 100 30.00 9.71 -13.27
N ASP A 101 28.82 9.10 -13.09
CA ASP A 101 27.80 9.03 -14.13
C ASP A 101 27.16 10.42 -14.39
N LYS A 102 26.35 10.54 -15.45
CA LYS A 102 25.59 11.76 -15.82
C LYS A 102 24.72 12.29 -14.68
N SER A 103 24.35 11.41 -13.75
CA SER A 103 23.58 11.68 -12.53
C SER A 103 24.43 12.17 -11.35
N GLY A 104 25.75 12.28 -11.51
CA GLY A 104 26.69 12.64 -10.43
C GLY A 104 26.98 11.52 -9.43
N LEU A 105 26.51 10.30 -9.71
CA LEU A 105 26.70 9.11 -8.87
C LEU A 105 28.02 8.41 -9.16
N LEU A 106 28.64 7.81 -8.14
CA LEU A 106 29.73 6.84 -8.30
C LEU A 106 29.20 5.53 -8.91
N PRO A 107 30.04 4.72 -9.58
CA PRO A 107 29.62 3.43 -10.15
C PRO A 107 28.94 2.51 -9.14
N ILE A 108 29.42 2.45 -7.90
CA ILE A 108 28.77 1.66 -6.84
C ILE A 108 27.41 2.20 -6.44
N GLU A 109 27.25 3.53 -6.41
CA GLU A 109 25.98 4.17 -6.08
C GLU A 109 24.97 3.97 -7.21
N SER A 110 25.43 4.06 -8.47
CA SER A 110 24.61 3.77 -9.64
C SER A 110 24.16 2.31 -9.66
N LYS A 111 25.05 1.37 -9.31
CA LYS A 111 24.70 -0.04 -9.18
C LYS A 111 23.68 -0.26 -8.06
N ALA A 112 23.95 0.29 -6.87
CA ALA A 112 23.03 0.21 -5.74
C ALA A 112 21.69 0.89 -6.02
N ALA A 113 21.66 1.96 -6.82
CA ALA A 113 20.42 2.59 -7.26
C ALA A 113 19.66 1.73 -8.28
N SER A 114 20.37 1.03 -9.18
CA SER A 114 19.74 0.13 -10.16
C SER A 114 19.21 -1.17 -9.55
N GLU A 115 19.84 -1.66 -8.48
CA GLU A 115 19.38 -2.85 -7.75
C GLU A 115 18.17 -2.57 -6.85
N ARG A 116 17.82 -1.29 -6.63
CA ARG A 116 16.60 -0.92 -5.92
C ARG A 116 15.39 -1.20 -6.82
N GLY A 117 14.56 -2.17 -6.41
CA GLY A 117 13.27 -2.46 -7.05
C GLY A 117 12.24 -1.32 -6.94
N PRO A 118 11.05 -1.47 -7.52
CA PRO A 118 9.97 -0.49 -7.35
C PRO A 118 9.53 -0.36 -5.89
N LEU A 119 8.98 0.79 -5.49
CA LEU A 119 8.46 1.03 -4.14
C LEU A 119 7.05 0.43 -4.01
N GLY A 120 6.84 -0.43 -3.01
CA GLY A 120 5.53 -1.03 -2.73
C GLY A 120 4.71 -0.23 -1.71
N MET A 121 3.41 -0.53 -1.62
CA MET A 121 2.55 0.05 -0.58
C MET A 121 2.90 -0.49 0.82
N ALA A 122 3.35 -1.74 0.92
CA ALA A 122 3.90 -2.31 2.16
C ALA A 122 5.10 -1.50 2.68
N ASP A 123 6.03 -1.12 1.80
CA ASP A 123 7.18 -0.29 2.16
C ASP A 123 6.72 1.07 2.70
N LEU A 124 5.71 1.68 2.08
CA LEU A 124 5.14 2.96 2.51
C LEU A 124 4.48 2.82 3.90
N HIS A 125 3.69 1.78 4.10
CA HIS A 125 3.05 1.46 5.38
C HIS A 125 4.10 1.30 6.50
N LEU A 126 5.12 0.46 6.26
CA LEU A 126 6.23 0.26 7.20
C LEU A 126 6.98 1.57 7.49
N ALA A 127 7.20 2.41 6.48
CA ALA A 127 7.87 3.70 6.68
C ALA A 127 7.06 4.67 7.55
N LEU A 128 5.73 4.67 7.42
CA LEU A 128 4.82 5.48 8.23
C LEU A 128 4.72 4.98 9.68
N ASP A 129 4.72 3.67 9.88
CA ASP A 129 4.70 3.06 11.22
C ASP A 129 6.00 3.33 11.98
N LEU A 130 7.15 3.24 11.28
CA LEU A 130 8.46 3.38 11.91
C LEU A 130 8.76 4.82 12.34
N ALA A 131 8.32 5.82 11.56
CA ALA A 131 8.52 7.22 11.92
C ALA A 131 7.70 8.18 11.07
N ASP A 132 7.57 9.41 11.57
CA ASP A 132 6.96 10.50 10.83
C ASP A 132 7.81 10.88 9.60
N CYS A 133 7.20 10.88 8.41
CA CYS A 133 7.82 11.28 7.15
C CYS A 133 7.41 12.69 6.70
N GLY A 134 6.98 13.56 7.64
CA GLY A 134 6.40 14.88 7.34
C GLY A 134 4.89 14.81 7.05
N MET A 135 4.31 13.62 7.13
CA MET A 135 2.89 13.35 6.96
C MET A 135 2.10 13.44 8.28
N SER A 136 2.75 13.59 9.44
CA SER A 136 2.05 13.80 10.72
C SER A 136 1.15 15.02 10.75
N GLN A 137 1.45 16.03 9.94
CA GLN A 137 0.62 17.24 9.78
C GLN A 137 -0.71 16.93 9.09
N PHE A 138 -0.84 15.77 8.44
CA PHE A 138 -2.03 15.33 7.71
C PHE A 138 -2.50 13.94 8.20
N PRO A 139 -2.99 13.83 9.45
CA PRO A 139 -3.35 12.55 10.06
C PRO A 139 -4.48 11.82 9.32
N VAL A 140 -5.36 12.55 8.62
CA VAL A 140 -6.44 11.96 7.82
C VAL A 140 -5.88 11.20 6.61
N VAL A 141 -4.84 11.74 5.96
CA VAL A 141 -4.21 11.10 4.79
C VAL A 141 -3.46 9.85 5.22
N VAL A 142 -2.67 9.94 6.30
CA VAL A 142 -1.96 8.80 6.89
C VAL A 142 -2.94 7.69 7.25
N ARG A 143 -4.04 8.03 7.95
CA ARG A 143 -5.03 7.04 8.37
C ARG A 143 -5.80 6.42 7.21
N SER A 144 -6.07 7.19 6.16
CA SER A 144 -6.65 6.66 4.92
C SER A 144 -5.72 5.67 4.21
N LEU A 145 -4.41 5.91 4.28
CA LEU A 145 -3.41 5.06 3.65
C LEU A 145 -3.22 3.76 4.44
N LEU A 146 -3.04 3.86 5.76
CA LEU A 146 -2.92 2.71 6.66
C LEU A 146 -4.18 1.81 6.60
N ASN A 147 -5.38 2.41 6.59
CA ASN A 147 -6.63 1.67 6.54
C ASN A 147 -7.03 1.19 5.14
N GLY A 148 -6.49 1.81 4.09
CA GLY A 148 -6.77 1.45 2.69
C GLY A 148 -5.93 0.27 2.21
N TYR A 149 -4.83 -0.03 2.89
CA TYR A 149 -3.99 -1.17 2.58
C TYR A 149 -4.54 -2.43 3.26
N ARG A 150 -5.04 -3.37 2.46
CA ARG A 150 -5.32 -4.74 2.90
C ARG A 150 -4.03 -5.53 2.69
N ASP A 151 -3.33 -5.74 3.80
CA ASP A 151 -1.97 -6.26 3.90
C ASP A 151 -1.82 -7.67 3.31
N GLY A 152 -1.31 -7.81 2.08
CA GLY A 152 -0.73 -9.07 1.56
C GLY A 152 -1.59 -10.34 1.52
N GLU A 153 -2.82 -10.35 2.04
CA GLU A 153 -3.64 -11.56 2.19
C GLU A 153 -4.12 -12.11 0.84
N LEU A 154 -4.16 -11.26 -0.20
CA LEU A 154 -4.42 -11.68 -1.57
C LEU A 154 -3.16 -12.08 -2.35
N GLU A 155 -1.99 -11.55 -1.98
CA GLU A 155 -0.75 -11.82 -2.73
C GLU A 155 -0.23 -13.24 -2.48
N ASN A 156 -0.43 -13.75 -1.25
CA ASN A 156 -0.11 -15.13 -0.87
C ASN A 156 -1.28 -16.10 -1.08
N LEU A 157 -2.43 -15.65 -1.59
CA LEU A 157 -3.59 -16.53 -1.84
C LEU A 157 -3.25 -17.63 -2.84
N SER A 158 -2.32 -17.37 -3.77
CA SER A 158 -1.83 -18.35 -4.74
C SER A 158 -0.56 -19.10 -4.29
N ASP A 159 0.08 -18.66 -3.21
CA ASP A 159 1.35 -19.23 -2.73
C ASP A 159 1.09 -20.21 -1.58
N HIS A 160 0.42 -21.31 -1.92
CA HIS A 160 0.26 -22.43 -1.00
C HIS A 160 1.53 -23.28 -1.02
N THR A 161 2.23 -23.34 0.11
CA THR A 161 3.31 -24.32 0.31
C THR A 161 2.68 -25.71 0.38
N TYR A 162 2.58 -26.40 -0.75
CA TYR A 162 2.25 -27.81 -0.75
C TYR A 162 3.41 -28.61 -0.17
N LEU A 163 3.11 -29.70 0.53
CA LEU A 163 4.11 -30.66 0.99
C LEU A 163 4.90 -31.20 -0.21
N ASP A 164 6.22 -31.26 -0.06
CA ASP A 164 7.19 -31.65 -1.09
C ASP A 164 6.70 -32.86 -1.90
N GLY A 165 6.50 -32.67 -3.21
CA GLY A 165 6.04 -33.70 -4.14
C GLY A 165 4.53 -33.82 -4.37
N ARG A 166 3.69 -32.92 -3.83
CA ARG A 166 2.27 -32.81 -4.21
C ARG A 166 1.97 -31.49 -4.88
N GLU A 167 1.90 -31.49 -6.22
CA GLU A 167 1.32 -30.37 -6.96
C GLU A 167 -0.21 -30.36 -6.81
N ALA A 168 -0.83 -29.19 -6.80
CA ALA A 168 -2.27 -29.07 -6.91
C ALA A 168 -2.72 -29.59 -8.27
N LYS A 169 -3.44 -30.72 -8.29
CA LYS A 169 -4.20 -31.10 -9.48
C LYS A 169 -5.38 -30.14 -9.60
N ILE A 170 -5.19 -29.07 -10.36
CA ILE A 170 -6.32 -28.30 -10.89
C ILE A 170 -6.88 -29.15 -12.03
N SER A 171 -7.93 -29.93 -11.75
CA SER A 171 -8.74 -30.53 -12.80
C SER A 171 -9.70 -29.47 -13.33
N THR A 172 -9.19 -28.60 -14.21
CA THR A 172 -10.04 -27.83 -15.11
C THR A 172 -10.52 -28.76 -16.22
N ASP A 173 -11.83 -28.96 -16.31
CA ASP A 173 -12.49 -29.48 -17.50
C ASP A 173 -12.43 -28.45 -18.65
N GLU A 174 -12.73 -28.87 -19.88
CA GLU A 174 -12.60 -28.07 -21.12
C GLU A 174 -13.45 -26.78 -21.13
N GLU A 175 -14.31 -26.59 -20.13
CA GLU A 175 -15.18 -25.41 -19.94
C GLU A 175 -14.69 -24.45 -18.84
N GLY A 176 -13.57 -24.76 -18.16
CA GLY A 176 -12.90 -23.82 -17.24
C GLY A 176 -13.51 -23.71 -15.85
N ASP A 177 -14.38 -24.65 -15.45
CA ASP A 177 -14.93 -24.70 -14.10
C ASP A 177 -14.02 -25.52 -13.15
N ILE A 178 -14.08 -25.19 -11.86
CA ILE A 178 -13.28 -25.87 -10.83
C ILE A 178 -14.13 -27.01 -10.28
N THR A 179 -13.86 -28.23 -10.71
CA THR A 179 -14.54 -29.41 -10.16
C THR A 179 -14.03 -29.71 -8.74
N MET A 180 -14.93 -29.65 -7.75
CA MET A 180 -14.66 -30.09 -6.37
C MET A 180 -14.45 -31.61 -6.37
N VAL A 181 -13.19 -32.05 -6.41
CA VAL A 181 -12.83 -33.47 -6.29
C VAL A 181 -13.15 -33.95 -4.88
N GLY A 182 -14.30 -34.60 -4.72
CA GLY A 182 -14.73 -35.18 -3.44
C GLY A 182 -16.15 -35.71 -3.39
N ALA A 183 -17.01 -35.35 -4.36
CA ALA A 183 -18.37 -35.86 -4.43
C ALA A 183 -18.48 -37.16 -5.23
N GLU A 184 -17.74 -38.21 -4.82
CA GLU A 184 -18.03 -39.57 -5.27
C GLU A 184 -18.21 -40.49 -4.07
N ALA A 185 -19.46 -40.94 -3.91
CA ALA A 185 -19.96 -41.75 -2.83
C ALA A 185 -19.25 -43.13 -2.75
N THR A 186 -18.11 -43.20 -2.06
CA THR A 186 -17.53 -44.49 -1.64
C THR A 186 -16.82 -44.40 -0.29
N LYS A 187 -17.49 -44.92 0.74
CA LYS A 187 -16.97 -45.44 2.03
C LYS A 187 -15.69 -44.77 2.58
N SER A 188 -15.91 -43.92 3.57
CA SER A 188 -14.93 -43.34 4.49
C SER A 188 -13.77 -44.27 4.85
N LYS A 189 -12.60 -44.05 4.25
CA LYS A 189 -11.33 -44.45 4.85
C LYS A 189 -10.86 -43.31 5.75
N GLN A 190 -11.00 -43.52 7.05
CA GLN A 190 -10.50 -42.64 8.10
C GLN A 190 -9.01 -42.35 7.89
N LEU A 191 -8.66 -41.06 7.83
CA LEU A 191 -7.28 -40.58 7.90
C LEU A 191 -6.83 -40.58 9.36
N PRO A 192 -5.54 -40.84 9.66
CA PRO A 192 -5.06 -41.13 11.02
C PRO A 192 -5.00 -39.92 11.96
N ASN A 193 -5.49 -38.74 11.56
CA ASN A 193 -5.51 -37.55 12.42
C ASN A 193 -6.78 -36.68 12.26
N GLY A 194 -7.88 -37.24 11.76
CA GLY A 194 -9.19 -36.58 11.82
C GLY A 194 -9.93 -37.01 13.08
N VAL A 195 -10.07 -36.11 14.05
CA VAL A 195 -11.12 -36.24 15.07
C VAL A 195 -12.45 -36.21 14.32
N PRO A 196 -13.40 -37.14 14.58
CA PRO A 196 -14.73 -37.05 14.00
C PRO A 196 -15.40 -35.83 14.63
N HIS A 197 -15.37 -34.70 13.93
CA HIS A 197 -16.38 -33.70 14.11
C HIS A 197 -17.60 -34.25 13.36
N ASP A 198 -18.59 -34.76 14.11
CA ASP A 198 -19.96 -34.72 13.62
C ASP A 198 -20.21 -33.27 13.23
N ASP A 199 -20.56 -33.01 11.97
CA ASP A 199 -20.69 -31.66 11.42
C ASP A 199 -21.59 -30.81 12.34
N PRO A 200 -21.05 -29.80 13.05
CA PRO A 200 -21.87 -28.93 13.90
C PRO A 200 -22.64 -27.88 13.08
N MET A 201 -22.82 -28.13 11.77
CA MET A 201 -23.44 -27.23 10.80
C MET A 201 -24.66 -27.87 10.12
N ASP A 202 -25.23 -28.94 10.70
CA ASP A 202 -26.67 -29.13 10.58
C ASP A 202 -27.33 -27.99 11.37
N LEU A 203 -27.64 -26.91 10.66
CA LEU A 203 -28.57 -25.90 11.13
C LEU A 203 -29.93 -26.59 11.25
N ASP A 204 -30.23 -27.14 12.42
CA ASP A 204 -31.61 -27.40 12.79
C ASP A 204 -32.39 -26.08 12.61
N ASP A 205 -33.61 -26.15 12.07
CA ASP A 205 -34.48 -25.05 11.60
C ASP A 205 -34.79 -23.92 12.63
N ASP A 206 -34.09 -23.86 13.76
CA ASP A 206 -34.26 -22.87 14.81
C ASP A 206 -33.42 -21.62 14.49
N TYR A 207 -34.10 -20.59 13.99
CA TYR A 207 -33.56 -19.26 13.76
C TYR A 207 -33.05 -18.64 15.08
N PHE A 208 -31.78 -18.85 15.40
CA PHE A 208 -31.18 -18.45 16.68
C PHE A 208 -30.82 -16.95 16.72
N TRP A 209 -31.82 -16.07 16.80
CA TRP A 209 -31.65 -14.79 17.47
C TRP A 209 -32.46 -14.83 18.77
N ALA A 210 -31.76 -14.95 19.91
CA ALA A 210 -32.35 -15.20 21.23
C ALA A 210 -33.34 -14.12 21.76
N GLY A 211 -33.66 -13.11 20.96
CA GLY A 211 -34.57 -12.01 21.29
C GLY A 211 -35.81 -11.91 20.41
N VAL A 212 -36.01 -12.81 19.44
CA VAL A 212 -37.18 -12.85 18.56
C VAL A 212 -37.71 -14.27 18.53
N ASP A 213 -38.95 -14.44 19.01
CA ASP A 213 -39.72 -15.67 18.86
C ASP A 213 -40.46 -15.64 17.51
N ASP A 214 -40.86 -16.78 16.96
CA ASP A 214 -41.59 -16.83 15.68
C ASP A 214 -42.89 -15.99 15.72
N LYS A 215 -43.48 -15.86 16.91
CA LYS A 215 -44.65 -15.01 17.16
C LYS A 215 -44.36 -13.53 16.95
N ASP A 216 -43.13 -13.07 17.22
CA ASP A 216 -42.74 -11.69 17.01
C ASP A 216 -42.62 -11.38 15.51
N LEU A 217 -42.19 -12.37 14.70
CA LEU A 217 -42.16 -12.25 13.24
C LEU A 217 -43.57 -12.15 12.65
N ASP A 218 -44.52 -12.97 13.12
CA ASP A 218 -45.93 -12.87 12.70
C ASP A 218 -46.55 -11.51 13.04
N THR A 219 -46.17 -10.91 14.17
CA THR A 219 -46.66 -9.57 14.54
C THR A 219 -46.09 -8.47 13.63
N LEU A 220 -44.82 -8.59 13.23
CA LEU A 220 -44.19 -7.66 12.29
C LEU A 220 -44.81 -7.77 10.90
N ASP A 221 -45.13 -8.98 10.46
CA ASP A 221 -45.79 -9.22 9.17
C ASP A 221 -47.19 -8.61 9.14
N SER A 222 -47.96 -8.75 10.23
CA SER A 222 -49.26 -8.11 10.37
C SER A 222 -49.19 -6.57 10.39
N VAL A 223 -48.14 -5.99 10.99
CA VAL A 223 -47.92 -4.53 10.96
C VAL A 223 -47.52 -4.06 9.56
N LEU A 224 -46.66 -4.82 8.86
CA LEU A 224 -46.26 -4.53 7.48
C LEU A 224 -47.45 -4.57 6.52
N ASP A 225 -48.32 -5.57 6.63
CA ASP A 225 -49.57 -5.65 5.89
C ASP A 225 -50.50 -4.47 6.18
N SER A 226 -50.56 -4.02 7.44
CA SER A 226 -51.37 -2.85 7.81
C SER A 226 -50.85 -1.54 7.21
N ILE A 227 -49.53 -1.40 7.03
CA ILE A 227 -48.90 -0.24 6.41
C ILE A 227 -49.05 -0.31 4.89
N GLY A 228 -48.92 -1.50 4.30
CA GLY A 228 -49.15 -1.74 2.88
C GLY A 228 -50.60 -1.52 2.46
N ALA A 229 -51.57 -1.78 3.34
CA ALA A 229 -53.01 -1.59 3.06
C ALA A 229 -53.50 -0.13 3.16
N VAL A 230 -52.65 0.79 3.66
CA VAL A 230 -52.98 2.23 3.78
C VAL A 230 -52.32 3.06 2.65
N GLY A 231 -51.66 2.41 1.69
CA GLY A 231 -51.15 2.99 0.44
C GLY A 231 -52.11 2.87 -0.74
#